data_AF-A0A520C5D9-F1
#
_entry.id   AF-A0A520C5D9-F1
#
_cell.length_a   1.000
_cell.length_b   1.000
_cell.length_c   1.000
_cell.angle_alpha   90.00
_cell.angle_beta   90.00
_cell.angle_gamma   90.00
#
_symmetry.space_group_name_H-M   'P 1'
#
loop_
_entity.id
_entity.type
_entity.pdbx_description
1 polymer ?
#
loop_
_entity_poly.entity_id
_entity_poly.type
_entity_poly.pdbx_seq_one_letter_code
_entity_poly.pdbx_strand_id
1 'polypeptide(L)'
;MAALPVTIALKKIKCRIETDEVGSDEPYVLITAVDLTNPVLPNAEVTLYGPWGDFDEGESRTTQPLQPGVNPSDFPFLVWRRNAWGPSGSAKAIPNPANAIILVSMMEHDDGKPSAARELVKAAVVGALAASAGMTRAQRVSKLKTDIHGALGIPTGAPNFDDRVGTTVEVALSANLLDVAAGPKTKTITIRGDGGKYDLTLVVTKG
;
A
#
# COMPACT_ATOMS: atom_id res chain seq x y z
N MET A 1 25.35 -10.82 -11.06
CA MET A 1 24.70 -11.55 -9.96
C MET A 1 23.21 -11.59 -10.21
N ALA A 2 22.54 -12.71 -9.92
CA ALA A 2 21.08 -12.81 -10.02
C ALA A 2 20.43 -11.94 -8.92
N ALA A 3 19.25 -11.36 -9.21
CA ALA A 3 18.54 -10.58 -8.21
C ALA A 3 17.97 -11.47 -7.10
N LEU A 4 18.14 -11.02 -5.86
CA LEU A 4 17.63 -11.74 -4.69
C LEU A 4 16.10 -11.68 -4.65
N PRO A 5 15.41 -12.77 -4.24
CA PRO A 5 14.01 -12.71 -3.86
C PRO A 5 13.81 -11.77 -2.68
N VAL A 6 12.82 -10.89 -2.79
CA VAL A 6 12.47 -9.94 -1.73
C VAL A 6 10.97 -9.96 -1.45
N THR A 7 10.61 -9.48 -0.27
CA THR A 7 9.24 -9.07 0.08
C THR A 7 9.22 -7.59 0.41
N ILE A 8 8.07 -6.94 0.18
CA ILE A 8 7.85 -5.53 0.51
C ILE A 8 6.55 -5.45 1.30
N ALA A 9 6.59 -4.77 2.45
CA ALA A 9 5.44 -4.60 3.32
C ALA A 9 5.45 -3.23 4.01
N LEU A 10 4.28 -2.72 4.40
CA LEU A 10 4.21 -1.61 5.34
C LEU A 10 4.71 -2.07 6.71
N LYS A 11 5.66 -1.34 7.31
CA LYS A 11 6.21 -1.63 8.64
C LYS A 11 5.65 -0.69 9.70
N LYS A 12 5.51 0.59 9.36
CA LYS A 12 5.17 1.65 10.30
C LYS A 12 4.37 2.76 9.59
N ILE A 13 3.43 3.33 10.31
CA ILE A 13 2.79 4.61 10.01
C ILE A 13 3.04 5.58 11.17
N LYS A 14 3.24 6.86 10.87
CA LYS A 14 3.35 7.94 11.85
C LYS A 14 2.45 9.10 11.45
N CYS A 15 1.53 9.50 12.33
CA CYS A 15 0.79 10.74 12.20
C CYS A 15 1.71 11.91 12.54
N ARG A 16 1.76 12.91 11.67
CA ARG A 16 2.52 14.15 11.89
C ARG A 16 1.62 15.34 12.13
N ILE A 17 0.45 15.32 11.51
CA ILE A 17 -0.64 16.29 11.59
C ILE A 17 -1.88 15.44 11.32
N GLU A 18 -2.89 15.53 12.18
CA GLU A 18 -4.20 14.89 12.02
C GLU A 18 -4.95 15.49 10.81
N THR A 19 -6.00 14.81 10.36
CA THR A 19 -6.93 15.44 9.40
C THR A 19 -7.70 16.60 10.04
N ASP A 20 -8.42 17.38 9.24
CA ASP A 20 -9.25 18.50 9.73
C ASP A 20 -10.61 18.02 10.29
N GLU A 21 -10.79 16.72 10.51
CA GLU A 21 -12.04 16.09 10.96
C GLU A 21 -12.28 16.23 12.48
N VAL A 22 -13.54 16.02 12.89
CA VAL A 22 -13.91 16.07 14.32
C VAL A 22 -13.79 14.68 14.92
N GLY A 23 -12.74 14.47 15.72
CA GLY A 23 -12.46 13.20 16.37
C GLY A 23 -11.00 12.83 16.18
N SER A 24 -10.66 11.59 16.52
CA SER A 24 -9.34 11.03 16.22
C SER A 24 -9.40 10.30 14.89
N ASP A 25 -8.36 10.44 14.08
CA ASP A 25 -8.31 9.79 12.75
C ASP A 25 -8.34 8.26 12.88
N GLU A 26 -8.98 7.58 11.92
CA GLU A 26 -8.98 6.12 11.85
C GLU A 26 -8.33 5.54 10.58
N PRO A 27 -7.11 5.94 10.17
CA PRO A 27 -6.72 5.74 8.80
C PRO A 27 -6.44 4.29 8.44
N TYR A 28 -6.57 3.99 7.15
CA TYR A 28 -6.08 2.76 6.54
C TYR A 28 -5.26 3.03 5.27
N VAL A 29 -4.43 2.05 4.92
CA VAL A 29 -3.47 2.15 3.82
C VAL A 29 -3.69 1.00 2.85
N LEU A 30 -3.79 1.34 1.56
CA LEU A 30 -3.81 0.37 0.47
C LEU A 30 -2.48 0.44 -0.28
N ILE A 31 -1.74 -0.66 -0.27
CA ILE A 31 -0.53 -0.80 -1.10
C ILE A 31 -0.86 -1.65 -2.32
N THR A 32 -0.82 -1.03 -3.49
CA THR A 32 -0.90 -1.71 -4.79
C THR A 32 0.49 -2.10 -5.24
N ALA A 33 0.70 -3.37 -5.52
CA ALA A 33 1.92 -3.90 -6.11
C ALA A 33 1.62 -4.47 -7.50
N VAL A 34 2.34 -4.01 -8.52
CA VAL A 34 2.23 -4.49 -9.90
C VAL A 34 3.56 -5.04 -10.35
N ASP A 35 3.52 -6.26 -10.87
CA ASP A 35 4.63 -6.94 -11.50
C ASP A 35 4.56 -6.80 -13.03
N LEU A 36 5.54 -6.09 -13.57
CA LEU A 36 5.67 -5.83 -15.01
C LEU A 36 6.63 -6.80 -15.71
N THR A 37 7.13 -7.83 -15.03
CA THR A 37 8.01 -8.84 -15.65
C THR A 37 7.34 -9.56 -16.82
N ASN A 38 6.02 -9.76 -16.76
CA ASN A 38 5.19 -10.06 -17.92
C ASN A 38 4.34 -8.83 -18.27
N PRO A 39 4.77 -8.00 -19.25
CA PRO A 39 4.08 -6.74 -19.55
C PRO A 39 2.74 -6.93 -20.27
N VAL A 40 2.45 -8.14 -20.76
CA VAL A 40 1.21 -8.51 -21.47
C VAL A 40 0.14 -8.99 -20.48
N LEU A 41 0.54 -9.75 -19.46
CA LEU A 41 -0.32 -10.18 -18.36
C LEU A 41 0.31 -9.79 -17.02
N PRO A 42 0.32 -8.48 -16.68
CA PRO A 42 0.91 -8.03 -15.44
C PRO A 42 0.11 -8.59 -14.27
N ASN A 43 0.79 -9.19 -13.30
CA ASN A 43 0.15 -9.56 -12.05
C ASN A 43 0.09 -8.34 -11.13
N ALA A 44 -1.00 -8.18 -10.40
CA ALA A 44 -1.13 -7.10 -9.44
C ALA A 44 -1.79 -7.60 -8.16
N GLU A 45 -1.53 -6.98 -7.03
CA GLU A 45 -2.21 -7.22 -5.76
C GLU A 45 -2.42 -5.92 -4.99
N VAL A 46 -3.49 -5.85 -4.20
CA VAL A 46 -3.80 -4.70 -3.35
C VAL A 46 -3.91 -5.18 -1.92
N THR A 47 -2.94 -4.77 -1.10
CA THR A 47 -2.86 -5.15 0.32
C THR A 47 -3.39 -4.03 1.19
N LEU A 48 -4.34 -4.37 2.04
CA LEU A 48 -4.91 -3.48 3.06
C LEU A 48 -4.11 -3.60 4.36
N TYR A 49 -3.80 -2.45 4.96
CA TYR A 49 -3.29 -2.30 6.32
C TYR A 49 -4.18 -1.30 7.07
N GLY A 50 -4.44 -1.56 8.34
CA GLY A 50 -5.40 -0.79 9.12
C GLY A 50 -6.82 -1.38 9.04
N PRO A 51 -7.85 -0.62 9.44
CA PRO A 51 -7.73 0.74 10.00
C PRO A 51 -6.98 0.76 11.34
N TRP A 52 -6.40 1.91 11.70
CA TRP A 52 -5.89 2.19 13.03
C TRP A 52 -6.84 3.18 13.69
N GLY A 53 -7.67 2.75 14.64
CA GLY A 53 -8.50 3.68 15.40
C GLY A 53 -7.68 4.53 16.38
N ASP A 54 -8.22 5.70 16.71
CA ASP A 54 -7.67 6.62 17.72
C ASP A 54 -6.21 7.02 17.42
N PHE A 55 -5.96 7.53 16.20
CA PHE A 55 -4.61 7.78 15.71
C PHE A 55 -4.21 9.26 15.68
N ASP A 56 -3.81 9.77 16.84
CA ASP A 56 -3.56 11.19 17.07
C ASP A 56 -2.21 11.73 16.55
N GLU A 57 -2.07 13.06 16.52
CA GLU A 57 -0.87 13.76 16.11
C GLU A 57 0.36 13.31 16.92
N GLY A 58 1.43 12.97 16.20
CA GLY A 58 2.70 12.56 16.79
C GLY A 58 2.77 11.07 17.10
N GLU A 59 1.64 10.35 17.10
CA GLU A 59 1.58 8.92 17.32
C GLU A 59 2.28 8.10 16.22
N SER A 60 2.54 6.84 16.54
CA SER A 60 3.14 5.90 15.60
C SER A 60 2.60 4.50 15.84
N ARG A 61 2.09 3.86 14.78
CA ARG A 61 1.66 2.46 14.82
C ARG A 61 2.58 1.60 13.95
N THR A 62 2.77 0.35 14.36
CA THR A 62 3.59 -0.62 13.60
C THR A 62 2.76 -1.84 13.24
N THR A 63 3.02 -2.39 12.05
CA THR A 63 2.41 -3.65 11.64
C THR A 63 3.16 -4.81 12.29
N GLN A 64 2.42 -5.80 12.80
CA GLN A 64 3.00 -6.93 13.52
C GLN A 64 3.39 -8.06 12.55
N PRO A 65 4.64 -8.56 12.59
CA PRO A 65 4.99 -9.73 11.78
C PRO A 65 4.13 -10.93 12.17
N LEU A 66 3.59 -11.65 11.17
CA LEU A 66 2.85 -12.88 11.43
C LEU A 66 3.79 -13.93 12.04
N GLN A 67 3.44 -14.40 13.24
CA GLN A 67 4.19 -15.44 13.92
C GLN A 67 3.69 -16.83 13.49
N PRO A 68 4.58 -17.84 13.37
CA PRO A 68 4.14 -19.22 13.11
C PRO A 68 3.12 -19.69 14.15
N GLY A 69 2.03 -20.30 13.69
CA GLY A 69 0.98 -20.84 14.57
C GLY A 69 0.00 -19.81 15.13
N VAL A 70 0.15 -18.53 14.81
CA VAL A 70 -0.82 -17.49 15.19
C VAL A 70 -1.85 -17.31 14.08
N ASN A 71 -3.13 -17.42 14.44
CA ASN A 71 -4.21 -17.05 13.54
C ASN A 71 -4.53 -15.55 13.68
N PRO A 72 -4.40 -14.74 12.62
CA PRO A 72 -4.69 -13.31 12.67
C PRO A 72 -6.07 -12.94 13.20
N SER A 73 -7.08 -13.80 12.99
CA SER A 73 -8.45 -13.53 13.45
C SER A 73 -8.58 -13.51 14.97
N ASP A 74 -7.66 -14.13 15.69
CA ASP A 74 -7.70 -14.20 17.15
C ASP A 74 -7.26 -12.89 17.80
N PHE A 75 -6.64 -11.98 17.02
CA PHE A 75 -6.16 -10.67 17.47
C PHE A 75 -6.62 -9.57 16.50
N PRO A 76 -7.93 -9.27 16.44
CA PRO A 76 -8.50 -8.33 15.48
C PRO A 76 -8.04 -6.88 15.70
N PHE A 77 -7.53 -6.56 16.89
CA PHE A 77 -6.97 -5.25 17.25
C PHE A 77 -5.53 -5.05 16.76
N LEU A 78 -4.89 -6.08 16.21
CA LEU A 78 -3.55 -5.97 15.63
C LEU A 78 -3.61 -5.83 14.12
N VAL A 79 -2.89 -4.84 13.60
CA VAL A 79 -2.66 -4.75 12.16
C VAL A 79 -1.47 -5.63 11.78
N TRP A 80 -1.77 -6.76 11.14
CA TRP A 80 -0.77 -7.72 10.71
C TRP A 80 0.03 -7.24 9.50
N ARG A 81 1.35 -7.47 9.53
CA ARG A 81 2.26 -7.19 8.42
C ARG A 81 2.07 -8.25 7.34
N ARG A 82 1.29 -7.88 6.33
CA ARG A 82 1.13 -8.65 5.09
C ARG A 82 2.15 -8.18 4.06
N ASN A 83 2.59 -9.06 3.17
CA ASN A 83 3.47 -8.69 2.07
C ASN A 83 2.62 -8.11 0.92
N ALA A 84 2.91 -6.89 0.50
CA ALA A 84 2.33 -6.31 -0.71
C ALA A 84 3.02 -6.86 -1.97
N TRP A 85 4.35 -7.04 -1.91
CA TRP A 85 5.12 -7.75 -2.93
C TRP A 85 5.52 -9.14 -2.43
N GLY A 86 5.27 -10.17 -3.24
CA GLY A 86 5.29 -11.56 -2.80
C GLY A 86 4.09 -11.92 -1.91
N PRO A 87 2.84 -11.61 -2.32
CA PRO A 87 1.67 -11.67 -1.44
C PRO A 87 1.28 -13.09 -1.01
N SER A 88 1.69 -14.14 -1.73
CA SER A 88 1.53 -15.54 -1.31
C SER A 88 2.44 -15.95 -0.15
N GLY A 89 3.24 -15.02 0.38
CA GLY A 89 4.33 -15.32 1.33
C GLY A 89 5.61 -15.78 0.65
N SER A 90 5.59 -16.06 -0.65
CA SER A 90 6.78 -16.40 -1.43
C SER A 90 7.47 -15.12 -1.90
N ALA A 91 8.68 -14.88 -1.40
CA ALA A 91 9.51 -13.79 -1.88
C ALA A 91 9.74 -13.89 -3.38
N LYS A 92 9.77 -12.75 -4.05
CA LYS A 92 9.90 -12.69 -5.50
C LYS A 92 10.99 -11.70 -5.88
N ALA A 93 11.88 -12.14 -6.78
CA ALA A 93 12.96 -11.29 -7.25
C ALA A 93 12.41 -10.13 -8.10
N ILE A 94 13.03 -8.96 -7.95
CA ILE A 94 12.81 -7.78 -8.80
C ILE A 94 14.14 -7.49 -9.51
N PRO A 95 14.40 -8.08 -10.71
CA PRO A 95 15.70 -7.94 -11.38
C PRO A 95 16.05 -6.51 -11.77
N ASN A 96 15.03 -5.72 -12.09
CA ASN A 96 15.15 -4.31 -12.40
C ASN A 96 14.04 -3.56 -11.63
N PRO A 97 14.35 -2.49 -10.87
CA PRO A 97 13.35 -1.66 -10.22
C PRO A 97 12.21 -1.20 -11.15
N ALA A 98 12.49 -1.01 -12.43
CA ALA A 98 11.49 -0.64 -13.44
C ALA A 98 10.42 -1.72 -13.68
N ASN A 99 10.70 -2.98 -13.33
CA ASN A 99 9.80 -4.12 -13.52
C ASN A 99 8.75 -4.26 -12.40
N ALA A 100 8.76 -3.36 -11.41
CA ALA A 100 7.75 -3.32 -10.38
C ALA A 100 7.22 -1.89 -10.22
N ILE A 101 5.92 -1.78 -9.93
CA ILE A 101 5.29 -0.54 -9.50
C ILE A 101 4.70 -0.79 -8.12
N ILE A 102 5.08 0.04 -7.15
CA ILE A 102 4.49 0.03 -5.81
C ILE A 102 3.80 1.38 -5.60
N LEU A 103 2.48 1.36 -5.49
CA LEU A 103 1.67 2.55 -5.22
C LEU A 103 1.05 2.44 -3.83
N VAL A 104 0.97 3.57 -3.15
CA VAL A 104 0.40 3.67 -1.81
C VAL A 104 -0.69 4.72 -1.83
N SER A 105 -1.89 4.31 -1.43
CA SER A 105 -3.04 5.17 -1.17
C SER A 105 -3.39 5.10 0.31
N MET A 106 -3.95 6.19 0.82
CA MET A 106 -4.38 6.29 2.21
C MET A 106 -5.78 6.89 2.25
N MET A 107 -6.57 6.41 3.19
CA MET A 107 -7.95 6.80 3.44
C MET A 107 -8.12 6.98 4.95
N GLU A 108 -8.99 7.89 5.32
CA GLU A 108 -9.63 8.03 6.62
C GLU A 108 -10.78 6.99 6.67
N HIS A 109 -11.02 6.38 7.83
CA HIS A 109 -12.11 5.42 8.00
C HIS A 109 -13.25 6.00 8.82
N ASP A 110 -14.42 6.07 8.21
CA ASP A 110 -15.68 6.45 8.85
C ASP A 110 -16.65 5.25 8.85
N ASP A 111 -17.84 5.38 8.26
CA ASP A 111 -18.79 4.26 8.12
C ASP A 111 -18.49 3.36 6.91
N GLY A 112 -17.37 3.59 6.21
CA GLY A 112 -16.97 2.84 5.03
C GLY A 112 -16.53 1.41 5.32
N LYS A 113 -16.12 0.71 4.27
CA LYS A 113 -15.63 -0.68 4.36
C LYS A 113 -14.26 -0.74 3.71
N PRO A 114 -13.16 -0.69 4.48
CA PRO A 114 -11.80 -0.75 3.94
C PRO A 114 -11.55 -1.97 3.04
N SER A 115 -12.21 -3.10 3.33
CA SER A 115 -12.18 -4.31 2.48
C SER A 115 -12.88 -4.11 1.13
N ALA A 116 -14.00 -3.39 1.08
CA ALA A 116 -14.67 -3.05 -0.17
C ALA A 116 -13.85 -2.03 -0.98
N ALA A 117 -13.27 -1.02 -0.33
CA ALA A 117 -12.36 -0.07 -0.97
C ALA A 117 -11.17 -0.79 -1.62
N ARG A 118 -10.57 -1.77 -0.91
CA ARG A 118 -9.51 -2.64 -1.44
C ARG A 118 -9.94 -3.38 -2.71
N GLU A 119 -11.14 -3.95 -2.75
CA GLU A 119 -11.65 -4.67 -3.93
C GLU A 119 -11.90 -3.73 -5.11
N LEU A 120 -12.45 -2.54 -4.87
CA LEU A 120 -12.65 -1.52 -5.90
C LEU A 120 -11.32 -1.08 -6.50
N VAL A 121 -10.32 -0.82 -5.65
CA VAL A 121 -8.96 -0.50 -6.09
C VAL A 121 -8.35 -1.66 -6.87
N LYS A 122 -8.52 -2.90 -6.43
CA LYS A 122 -8.03 -4.08 -7.15
C LYS A 122 -8.66 -4.20 -8.54
N ALA A 123 -9.97 -4.03 -8.66
CA ALA A 123 -10.67 -4.04 -9.94
C ALA A 123 -10.19 -2.91 -10.87
N ALA A 124 -10.04 -1.70 -10.34
CA ALA A 124 -9.53 -0.55 -11.08
C ALA A 124 -8.09 -0.76 -11.55
N VAL A 125 -7.22 -1.35 -10.73
CA VAL A 125 -5.84 -1.69 -11.11
C VAL A 125 -5.82 -2.69 -12.26
N VAL A 126 -6.63 -3.75 -12.20
CA VAL A 126 -6.72 -4.73 -13.30
C VAL A 126 -7.20 -4.06 -14.60
N GLY A 127 -8.24 -3.22 -14.52
CA GLY A 127 -8.73 -2.45 -15.66
C GLY A 127 -7.67 -1.49 -16.22
N ALA A 128 -6.96 -0.78 -15.35
CA ALA A 128 -5.88 0.14 -15.71
C ALA A 128 -4.74 -0.56 -16.43
N LEU A 129 -4.35 -1.77 -15.99
CA LEU A 129 -3.30 -2.56 -16.61
C LEU A 129 -3.68 -3.04 -18.00
N ALA A 130 -4.93 -3.48 -18.18
CA ALA A 130 -5.44 -3.84 -19.50
C ALA A 130 -5.51 -2.62 -20.44
N ALA A 131 -6.05 -1.50 -19.97
CA ALA A 131 -6.18 -0.26 -20.74
C ALA A 131 -4.84 0.41 -21.06
N SER A 132 -3.78 0.08 -20.32
CA SER A 132 -2.43 0.62 -20.52
C SER A 132 -1.45 -0.37 -21.16
N ALA A 133 -1.97 -1.44 -21.77
CA ALA A 133 -1.19 -2.33 -22.61
C ALA A 133 -0.46 -1.53 -23.71
N GLY A 134 0.84 -1.80 -23.89
CA GLY A 134 1.70 -1.05 -24.83
C GLY A 134 2.16 0.35 -24.38
N MET A 135 1.62 0.91 -23.29
CA MET A 135 2.09 2.19 -22.75
C MET A 135 3.46 2.06 -22.07
N THR A 136 4.22 3.16 -22.03
CA THR A 136 5.46 3.28 -21.24
C THR A 136 5.19 3.11 -19.75
N ARG A 137 6.21 2.75 -18.97
CA ARG A 137 6.08 2.61 -17.50
C ARG A 137 5.51 3.87 -16.85
N ALA A 138 5.98 5.06 -17.25
CA ALA A 138 5.52 6.33 -16.68
C ALA A 138 4.03 6.56 -16.97
N GLN A 139 3.58 6.28 -18.20
CA GLN A 139 2.17 6.36 -18.57
C GLN A 139 1.32 5.33 -17.80
N ARG A 140 1.82 4.10 -17.60
CA ARG A 140 1.15 3.08 -16.78
C ARG A 140 1.00 3.53 -15.33
N VAL A 141 2.05 4.07 -14.72
CA VAL A 141 1.99 4.64 -13.36
C VAL A 141 0.94 5.76 -13.30
N SER A 142 0.93 6.67 -14.28
CA SER A 142 -0.06 7.74 -14.33
C SER A 142 -1.49 7.20 -14.43
N LYS A 143 -1.74 6.24 -15.33
CA LYS A 143 -3.05 5.60 -15.50
C LYS A 143 -3.51 4.89 -14.23
N LEU A 144 -2.62 4.11 -13.61
CA LEU A 144 -2.90 3.44 -12.34
C LEU A 144 -3.30 4.44 -11.26
N LYS A 145 -2.54 5.52 -11.06
CA LYS A 145 -2.88 6.55 -10.07
C LYS A 145 -4.24 7.18 -10.34
N THR A 146 -4.55 7.52 -11.60
CA THR A 146 -5.85 8.09 -11.99
C THR A 146 -7.00 7.13 -11.71
N ASP A 147 -6.87 5.86 -12.07
CA ASP A 147 -7.96 4.88 -11.92
C ASP A 147 -8.16 4.48 -10.45
N ILE A 148 -7.07 4.32 -9.69
CA ILE A 148 -7.13 4.10 -8.24
C ILE A 148 -7.80 5.30 -7.57
N HIS A 149 -7.45 6.52 -7.96
CA HIS A 149 -8.07 7.74 -7.45
C HIS A 149 -9.59 7.77 -7.71
N GLY A 150 -10.03 7.39 -8.91
CA GLY A 150 -11.45 7.28 -9.23
C GLY A 150 -12.16 6.19 -8.42
N ALA A 151 -11.53 5.03 -8.25
CA ALA A 151 -12.10 3.92 -7.47
C ALA A 151 -12.28 4.27 -5.99
N LEU A 152 -11.34 5.01 -5.41
CA LEU A 152 -11.43 5.49 -4.02
C LEU A 152 -12.44 6.62 -3.82
N GLY A 153 -12.98 7.20 -4.89
CA GLY A 153 -14.10 8.14 -4.81
C GLY A 153 -15.47 7.45 -4.81
N ILE A 154 -15.53 6.12 -4.88
CA ILE A 154 -16.78 5.35 -4.83
C ILE A 154 -17.12 5.09 -3.36
N PRO A 155 -18.29 5.53 -2.87
CA PRO A 155 -18.73 5.26 -1.52
C PRO A 155 -18.74 3.77 -1.16
N THR A 156 -18.22 3.42 0.02
CA THR A 156 -18.21 2.03 0.53
C THR A 156 -19.02 1.85 1.82
N GLY A 157 -19.65 2.92 2.32
CA GLY A 157 -20.47 3.02 3.53
C GLY A 157 -21.55 4.08 3.39
N ALA A 158 -22.24 4.40 4.49
CA ALA A 158 -23.17 5.52 4.64
C ALA A 158 -23.62 5.62 6.12
N PRO A 159 -23.95 6.80 6.67
CA PRO A 159 -24.03 8.11 6.00
C PRO A 159 -22.70 8.86 5.89
N ASN A 160 -21.70 8.58 6.72
CA ASN A 160 -20.36 9.17 6.58
C ASN A 160 -19.48 8.26 5.74
N PHE A 161 -18.79 8.81 4.74
CA PHE A 161 -18.04 8.00 3.78
C PHE A 161 -16.56 8.12 4.07
N ASP A 162 -15.81 7.03 3.99
CA ASP A 162 -14.34 7.08 4.08
C ASP A 162 -13.77 8.17 3.16
N ASP A 163 -13.01 9.08 3.75
CA ASP A 163 -12.40 10.19 3.03
C ASP A 163 -10.97 9.89 2.60
N ARG A 164 -10.56 10.48 1.47
CA ARG A 164 -9.23 10.19 0.92
C ARG A 164 -8.19 11.16 1.44
N VAL A 165 -7.19 10.62 2.13
CA VAL A 165 -6.00 11.36 2.55
C VAL A 165 -5.04 11.56 1.36
N GLY A 166 -5.27 12.63 0.59
CA GLY A 166 -4.37 13.08 -0.47
C GLY A 166 -4.44 12.26 -1.76
N THR A 167 -3.31 12.16 -2.47
CA THR A 167 -3.21 11.41 -3.74
C THR A 167 -2.36 10.16 -3.61
N THR A 168 -2.63 9.14 -4.44
CA THR A 168 -1.80 7.94 -4.54
C THR A 168 -0.35 8.26 -4.92
N VAL A 169 0.59 7.83 -4.08
CA VAL A 169 2.03 8.07 -4.24
C VAL A 169 2.73 6.80 -4.74
N GLU A 170 3.73 6.96 -5.61
CA GLU A 170 4.60 5.84 -6.00
C GLU A 170 5.79 5.74 -5.05
N VAL A 171 6.07 4.53 -4.56
CA VAL A 171 7.31 4.21 -3.86
C VAL A 171 8.36 3.87 -4.92
N ALA A 172 9.18 4.85 -5.29
CA ALA A 172 10.27 4.64 -6.23
C ALA A 172 11.27 3.59 -5.70
N LEU A 173 11.31 2.44 -6.38
CA LEU A 173 12.28 1.39 -6.10
C LEU A 173 13.64 1.74 -6.71
N SER A 174 14.72 1.30 -6.06
CA SER A 174 16.08 1.44 -6.57
C SER A 174 16.85 0.14 -6.38
N ALA A 175 17.89 -0.08 -7.17
CA ALA A 175 18.74 -1.25 -7.00
C ALA A 175 19.32 -1.34 -5.58
N ASN A 176 19.68 -0.20 -4.98
CA ASN A 176 20.13 -0.14 -3.60
C ASN A 176 19.02 -0.58 -2.63
N LEU A 177 17.79 -0.09 -2.77
CA LEU A 177 16.69 -0.47 -1.89
C LEU A 177 16.39 -1.99 -1.95
N LEU A 178 16.58 -2.61 -3.11
CA LEU A 178 16.38 -4.04 -3.34
C LEU A 178 17.58 -4.90 -2.92
N ASP A 179 18.77 -4.31 -2.75
CA ASP A 179 19.95 -5.02 -2.28
C ASP A 179 19.90 -5.23 -0.77
N VAL A 180 19.20 -6.28 -0.34
CA VAL A 180 18.96 -6.64 1.06
C VAL A 180 19.87 -7.77 1.55
N ALA A 181 20.98 -8.05 0.83
CA ALA A 181 21.91 -9.11 1.18
C ALA A 181 22.50 -8.95 2.59
N ALA A 182 22.78 -7.70 2.99
CA ALA A 182 23.30 -7.34 4.30
C ALA A 182 22.23 -7.14 5.38
N GLY A 183 20.94 -7.23 5.02
CA GLY A 183 19.81 -7.07 5.94
C GLY A 183 18.66 -6.24 5.36
N PRO A 184 17.56 -6.10 6.11
CA PRO A 184 16.37 -5.38 5.68
C PRO A 184 16.66 -3.90 5.40
N LYS A 185 16.05 -3.35 4.35
CA LYS A 185 16.10 -1.91 4.03
C LYS A 185 14.72 -1.28 4.21
N THR A 186 14.68 0.02 4.41
CA THR A 186 13.42 0.75 4.58
C THR A 186 13.34 1.96 3.66
N LYS A 187 12.12 2.30 3.28
CA LYS A 187 11.82 3.52 2.54
C LYS A 187 10.61 4.18 3.19
N THR A 188 10.79 5.43 3.61
CA THR A 188 9.67 6.26 4.06
C THR A 188 9.18 7.14 2.92
N ILE A 189 7.86 7.21 2.77
CA ILE A 189 7.16 8.20 1.96
C ILE A 189 6.27 9.04 2.87
N THR A 190 5.93 10.24 2.44
CA THR A 190 4.98 11.10 3.15
C THR A 190 3.74 11.28 2.26
N ILE A 191 2.57 11.07 2.84
CA ILE A 191 1.27 11.40 2.21
C ILE A 191 0.71 12.62 2.93
N ARG A 192 0.10 13.52 2.15
CA ARG A 192 -0.53 14.75 2.61
C ARG A 192 -1.85 14.94 1.91
N GLY A 193 -2.87 15.32 2.65
CA GLY A 193 -4.18 15.67 2.14
C GLY A 193 -5.16 15.77 3.28
N ASP A 194 -6.20 16.58 3.06
CA ASP A 194 -7.29 16.78 4.02
C ASP A 194 -6.82 17.26 5.40
N GLY A 195 -5.95 18.27 5.43
CA GLY A 195 -5.28 18.74 6.66
C GLY A 195 -4.13 17.82 7.13
N GLY A 196 -4.31 16.51 6.95
CA GLY A 196 -3.43 15.46 7.47
C GLY A 196 -2.07 15.32 6.79
N LYS A 197 -1.12 14.78 7.56
CA LYS A 197 0.23 14.43 7.10
C LYS A 197 0.73 13.17 7.79
N TYR A 198 1.07 12.16 7.00
CA TYR A 198 1.51 10.86 7.51
C TYR A 198 2.79 10.39 6.85
N ASP A 199 3.70 9.86 7.68
CA ASP A 199 4.89 9.16 7.21
C ASP A 199 4.65 7.65 7.22
N LEU A 200 4.77 7.02 6.04
CA LEU A 200 4.61 5.58 5.85
C LEU A 200 5.97 4.96 5.57
N THR A 201 6.42 4.06 6.45
CA THR A 201 7.69 3.33 6.27
C THR A 201 7.40 1.93 5.76
N LEU A 202 7.82 1.67 4.53
CA LEU A 202 7.87 0.33 3.96
C LEU A 202 9.21 -0.32 4.31
N VAL A 203 9.18 -1.64 4.48
CA VAL A 203 10.37 -2.48 4.66
C VAL A 203 10.52 -3.42 3.48
N VAL A 204 11.75 -3.54 2.99
CA VAL A 204 12.17 -4.55 2.01
C VAL A 204 13.03 -5.56 2.76
N THR A 205 12.62 -6.82 2.71
CA THR A 205 13.33 -7.92 3.37
C THR A 205 13.74 -8.97 2.35
N LYS A 206 14.87 -9.63 2.60
CA LYS A 206 15.20 -10.88 1.93
C LYS A 206 14.15 -11.91 2.35
N GLY A 207 13.64 -12.70 1.40
CA GLY A 207 12.86 -13.89 1.78
C GLY A 207 13.45 -15.17 1.26
#